data_AF-W6RW32-F1
#
_entry.id   AF-W6RW32-F1
#
_cell.length_a   1.000
_cell.length_b   1.000
_cell.length_c   1.000
_cell.angle_alpha   90.00
_cell.angle_beta   90.00
_cell.angle_gamma   90.00
#
_symmetry.space_group_name_H-M   'P 1'
#
loop_
_entity.id
_entity.type
_entity.pdbx_description
1 polymer ?
#
loop_
_entity_poly.entity_id
_entity_poly.type
_entity_poly.pdbx_seq_one_letter_code
_entity_poly.pdbx_strand_id
1 'polypeptide(L)'
;MAASQRKVIESGAADKRKDRVVHARFSTSEIAVIARVAADAGMTISAFMRSLTLEGAGVRPFFTDDDRAILDLLLSDMRAIGVNLNQLARAANSSGHVDAKAISAQTADIQKVVAAVMLELRRFAARGAQRRRGAA
;
A
#
# COMPACT_ATOMS: atom_id res chain seq x y z
N MET A 1 21.69 30.14 4.40
CA MET A 1 20.96 29.45 5.49
C MET A 1 19.52 29.25 5.06
N ALA A 2 19.14 28.03 4.67
CA ALA A 2 17.75 27.65 4.46
C ALA A 2 17.63 26.16 4.80
N ALA A 3 16.74 25.86 5.74
CA ALA A 3 16.64 24.59 6.44
C ALA A 3 16.25 23.43 5.52
N SER A 4 17.18 22.50 5.31
CA SER A 4 16.91 21.19 4.70
C SER A 4 16.30 20.26 5.76
N GLN A 5 15.01 20.44 6.06
CA GLN A 5 14.25 19.40 6.74
C GLN A 5 13.83 18.34 5.72
N ARG A 6 14.75 17.44 5.35
CA ARG A 6 14.36 16.08 5.01
C ARG A 6 14.05 15.40 6.33
N LYS A 7 12.79 15.49 6.76
CA LYS A 7 12.24 14.54 7.73
C LYS A 7 12.20 13.20 7.00
N VAL A 8 13.34 12.50 7.06
CA VAL A 8 13.39 11.06 6.83
C VAL A 8 12.22 10.49 7.60
N ILE A 9 11.39 9.73 6.92
CA ILE A 9 10.25 9.02 7.47
C ILE A 9 10.80 8.26 8.67
N GLU A 10 10.59 8.80 9.87
CA GLU A 10 11.06 8.19 11.10
C GLU A 10 10.40 6.81 11.13
N SER A 11 11.21 5.78 10.92
CA SER A 11 10.84 4.40 11.16
C SER A 11 10.42 4.35 12.62
N GLY A 12 9.11 4.46 12.86
CA GLY A 12 8.53 4.60 14.18
C GLY A 12 9.08 3.54 15.11
N ALA A 13 9.74 4.01 16.16
CA ALA A 13 10.20 3.30 17.35
C ALA A 13 10.87 1.93 17.10
N ALA A 14 12.18 1.88 17.33
CA ALA A 14 12.84 0.63 17.71
C ALA A 14 12.03 0.01 18.89
N ASP A 15 11.33 -1.08 18.57
CA ASP A 15 10.24 -1.67 19.33
C ASP A 15 10.76 -2.16 20.70
N LYS A 16 10.11 -1.71 21.78
CA LYS A 16 10.26 -2.35 23.09
C LYS A 16 9.88 -3.83 22.94
N ARG A 17 10.61 -4.73 23.61
CA ARG A 17 10.39 -6.18 23.56
C ARG A 17 8.89 -6.50 23.72
N LYS A 18 8.33 -7.31 22.82
CA LYS A 18 6.91 -7.74 22.84
C LYS A 18 6.68 -8.75 23.97
N ASP A 19 6.48 -8.26 25.19
CA ASP A 19 6.40 -9.05 26.42
C ASP A 19 4.95 -9.34 26.88
N ARG A 20 3.96 -8.63 26.33
CA ARG A 20 2.53 -8.83 26.63
C ARG A 20 1.89 -9.88 25.72
N VAL A 21 1.11 -10.78 26.32
CA VAL A 21 0.38 -11.85 25.63
C VAL A 21 -1.13 -11.61 25.72
N VAL A 22 -1.83 -11.88 24.63
CA VAL A 22 -3.29 -11.92 24.56
C VAL A 22 -3.72 -13.39 24.47
N HIS A 23 -4.62 -13.82 25.35
CA HIS A 23 -5.16 -15.18 25.35
C HIS A 23 -6.51 -15.21 24.65
N ALA A 24 -6.67 -16.15 23.71
CA ALA A 24 -7.93 -16.44 23.03
C ALA A 24 -8.09 -17.96 22.92
N ARG A 25 -9.33 -18.45 23.06
CA ARG A 25 -9.66 -19.87 22.92
C ARG A 25 -10.12 -20.15 21.50
N PHE A 26 -9.66 -21.26 20.96
CA PHE A 26 -10.02 -21.75 19.63
C PHE A 26 -10.22 -23.26 19.72
N SER A 27 -11.16 -23.76 18.95
CA SER A 27 -11.31 -25.18 18.65
C SER A 27 -10.18 -25.67 17.75
N THR A 28 -10.02 -26.99 17.66
CA THR A 28 -9.03 -27.64 16.79
C THR A 28 -9.25 -27.28 15.32
N SER A 29 -10.50 -27.21 14.87
CA SER A 29 -10.83 -26.86 13.49
C SER A 29 -10.50 -25.40 13.17
N GLU A 30 -10.78 -24.47 14.08
CA GLU A 30 -10.44 -23.06 13.91
C GLU A 30 -8.92 -22.85 13.81
N ILE A 31 -8.14 -23.49 14.69
CA ILE A 31 -6.67 -23.42 14.61
C ILE A 31 -6.13 -24.01 13.31
N ALA A 32 -6.70 -25.12 12.82
CA ALA A 32 -6.26 -25.72 11.56
C ALA A 32 -6.50 -24.77 10.37
N VAL A 33 -7.64 -24.09 10.33
CA VAL A 33 -7.94 -23.08 9.31
C VAL A 33 -6.98 -21.89 9.42
N ILE A 34 -6.75 -21.36 10.62
CA ILE A 34 -5.82 -20.25 10.84
C ILE A 34 -4.39 -20.63 10.42
N ALA A 35 -3.94 -21.83 10.77
CA ALA A 35 -2.61 -22.32 10.42
C ALA A 35 -2.41 -22.39 8.90
N ARG A 36 -3.41 -22.90 8.17
CA ARG A 36 -3.39 -22.94 6.71
C ARG A 36 -3.33 -21.53 6.11
N VAL A 37 -4.22 -20.64 6.51
CA VAL A 37 -4.27 -19.27 5.95
C VAL A 37 -3.02 -18.47 6.30
N ALA A 38 -2.46 -18.65 7.50
CA ALA A 38 -1.21 -18.03 7.88
C ALA A 38 -0.04 -18.53 7.00
N ALA A 39 0.01 -19.84 6.72
CA ALA A 39 1.00 -20.42 5.83
C ALA A 39 0.85 -19.92 4.38
N ASP A 40 -0.38 -19.85 3.86
CA ASP A 40 -0.68 -19.30 2.54
C ASP A 40 -0.26 -17.82 2.43
N ALA A 41 -0.26 -17.08 3.55
CA ALA A 41 0.24 -15.70 3.65
C ALA A 41 1.74 -15.60 3.99
N GLY A 42 2.49 -16.71 4.04
CA GLY A 42 3.92 -16.72 4.36
C GLY A 42 4.26 -16.32 5.81
N MET A 43 3.32 -16.48 6.74
CA MET A 43 3.45 -16.02 8.13
C MET A 43 3.34 -17.16 9.14
N THR A 44 3.94 -16.98 10.32
CA THR A 44 3.58 -17.79 11.48
C THR A 44 2.18 -17.43 11.98
N ILE A 45 1.51 -18.36 12.66
CA ILE A 45 0.19 -18.14 13.27
C ILE A 45 0.18 -16.88 14.15
N SER A 46 1.20 -16.70 15.00
CA SER A 46 1.28 -15.54 15.89
C SER A 46 1.49 -14.23 15.15
N ALA A 47 2.28 -14.22 14.08
CA ALA A 47 2.48 -13.04 13.24
C ALA A 47 1.19 -12.66 12.49
N PHE A 48 0.50 -13.66 11.92
CA PHE A 48 -0.76 -13.50 11.22
C PHE A 48 -1.89 -12.98 12.14
N MET A 49 -2.06 -13.61 13.30
CA MET A 49 -3.05 -13.15 14.29
C MET A 49 -2.75 -11.73 14.75
N ARG A 50 -1.48 -11.41 15.02
CA ARG A 50 -1.08 -10.04 15.40
C ARG A 50 -1.37 -9.04 14.29
N SER A 51 -1.10 -9.36 13.03
CA SER A 51 -1.38 -8.44 11.92
C SER A 51 -2.88 -8.17 11.76
N LEU A 52 -3.71 -9.22 11.83
CA LEU A 52 -5.17 -9.05 11.78
C LEU A 52 -5.71 -8.26 12.97
N THR A 53 -5.22 -8.51 14.19
CA THR A 53 -5.65 -7.76 15.38
C THR A 53 -5.27 -6.27 15.27
N LEU A 54 -4.07 -5.97 14.79
CA LEU A 54 -3.63 -4.57 14.58
C LEU A 54 -4.37 -3.90 13.42
N GLU A 55 -4.73 -4.65 12.38
CA GLU A 55 -5.59 -4.16 11.30
C GLU A 55 -7.00 -3.86 11.79
N GLY A 56 -7.60 -4.78 12.53
CA GLY A 56 -8.92 -4.60 13.15
C GLY A 56 -8.96 -3.42 14.11
N ALA A 57 -7.86 -3.16 14.82
CA ALA A 57 -7.68 -1.97 15.67
C ALA A 57 -7.40 -0.67 14.88
N GLY A 58 -7.28 -0.73 13.55
CA GLY A 58 -7.00 0.42 12.69
C GLY A 58 -5.55 0.94 12.79
N VAL A 59 -4.64 0.19 13.41
CA VAL A 59 -3.25 0.61 13.65
C VAL A 59 -2.39 0.43 12.40
N ARG A 60 -2.56 -0.67 11.67
CA ARG A 60 -1.78 -0.97 10.46
C ARG A 60 -2.60 -1.81 9.47
N PRO A 61 -2.66 -1.44 8.18
CA PRO A 61 -3.30 -2.28 7.17
C PRO A 61 -2.54 -3.61 7.00
N PHE A 62 -3.28 -4.69 6.80
CA PHE A 62 -2.74 -5.97 6.38
C PHE A 62 -2.84 -6.08 4.85
N PHE A 63 -1.70 -6.27 4.19
CA PHE A 63 -1.61 -6.50 2.75
C PHE A 63 -1.05 -7.89 2.49
N THR A 64 -1.77 -8.68 1.70
CA THR A 64 -1.31 -9.97 1.18
C THR A 64 -0.18 -9.77 0.16
N ASP A 65 0.44 -10.85 -0.28
CA ASP A 65 1.46 -10.78 -1.33
C ASP A 65 0.88 -10.28 -2.67
N ASP A 66 -0.33 -10.72 -3.03
CA ASP A 66 -1.05 -10.20 -4.20
C ASP A 66 -1.31 -8.69 -4.08
N ASP A 67 -1.74 -8.23 -2.91
CA ASP A 67 -1.97 -6.81 -2.65
C ASP A 67 -0.68 -6.01 -2.85
N ARG A 68 0.45 -6.51 -2.36
CA ARG A 68 1.77 -5.88 -2.52
C ARG A 68 2.22 -5.89 -3.98
N ALA A 69 2.03 -6.98 -4.69
CA ALA A 69 2.37 -7.08 -6.11
C ALA A 69 1.60 -6.06 -6.96
N ILE A 70 0.29 -5.88 -6.69
CA ILE A 70 -0.53 -4.86 -7.34
C ILE A 70 -0.02 -3.45 -7.02
N LEU A 71 0.29 -3.16 -5.75
CA LEU A 71 0.81 -1.86 -5.34
C LEU A 71 2.19 -1.56 -5.97
N ASP A 72 3.06 -2.55 -6.08
CA ASP A 72 4.37 -2.42 -6.72
C ASP A 72 4.24 -2.16 -8.23
N LEU A 73 3.31 -2.85 -8.90
CA LEU A 73 3.00 -2.59 -10.31
C LEU A 73 2.52 -1.15 -10.52
N LEU A 74 1.54 -0.71 -9.71
CA LEU A 74 1.03 0.66 -9.75
C LEU A 74 2.13 1.70 -9.48
N LEU A 75 3.03 1.42 -8.54
CA LEU A 75 4.16 2.29 -8.23
C LEU A 75 5.14 2.38 -9.41
N SER A 76 5.38 1.28 -10.11
CA SER A 76 6.21 1.24 -11.32
C SER A 76 5.61 2.12 -12.42
N ASP A 77 4.31 1.98 -12.69
CA ASP A 77 3.60 2.77 -13.69
C ASP A 77 3.64 4.27 -13.36
N MET A 78 3.44 4.63 -12.10
CA MET A 78 3.56 6.02 -11.63
C MET A 78 4.98 6.59 -11.83
N ARG A 79 6.03 5.78 -11.61
CA ARG A 79 7.42 6.20 -11.86
C ARG A 79 7.66 6.46 -13.35
N ALA A 80 7.18 5.57 -14.22
CA ALA A 80 7.31 5.73 -15.67
C ALA A 80 6.65 7.02 -16.17
N ILE A 81 5.45 7.32 -15.67
CA ILE A 81 4.77 8.60 -15.91
C ILE A 81 5.63 9.80 -15.49
N GLY A 82 6.21 9.75 -14.28
CA GLY A 82 7.07 10.82 -13.77
C GLY A 82 8.29 11.06 -14.64
N VAL A 83 8.92 9.99 -15.15
CA VAL A 83 10.04 10.07 -16.08
C VAL A 83 9.61 10.76 -17.38
N ASN A 84 8.50 10.32 -17.98
CA ASN A 84 7.99 10.92 -19.21
C ASN A 84 7.66 12.41 -18.99
N LEU A 85 7.04 12.78 -17.85
CA LEU A 85 6.68 14.18 -17.56
C LEU A 85 7.92 15.05 -17.43
N ASN A 86 8.97 14.54 -16.80
CA ASN A 86 10.25 15.23 -16.70
C ASN A 86 10.93 15.40 -18.07
N GLN A 87 10.80 14.42 -18.97
CA GLN A 87 11.29 14.55 -20.34
C GLN A 87 10.54 15.64 -21.11
N LEU A 88 9.21 15.68 -21.01
CA LEU A 88 8.38 16.71 -21.64
C LEU A 88 8.72 18.11 -21.12
N ALA A 89 8.90 18.26 -19.79
CA ALA A 89 9.31 19.52 -19.18
C ALA A 89 10.70 19.96 -19.66
N ARG A 90 11.65 19.03 -19.79
CA ARG A 90 12.99 19.34 -20.33
C ARG A 90 12.91 19.79 -21.79
N ALA A 91 12.17 19.07 -22.62
CA ALA A 91 11.98 19.41 -24.02
C ALA A 91 11.33 20.79 -24.18
N ALA A 92 10.31 21.09 -23.37
CA ALA A 92 9.66 22.40 -23.31
C ALA A 92 10.65 23.51 -22.92
N ASN A 93 11.42 23.29 -21.86
CA ASN A 93 12.40 24.26 -21.36
C ASN A 93 13.57 24.48 -22.34
N SER A 94 13.97 23.46 -23.10
CA SER A 94 15.08 23.57 -24.05
C SER A 94 14.67 24.12 -25.41
N SER A 95 13.45 23.84 -25.88
CA SER A 95 12.99 24.21 -27.23
C SER A 95 12.05 25.42 -27.24
N GLY A 96 11.53 25.85 -26.08
CA GLY A 96 10.52 26.91 -25.99
C GLY A 96 9.17 26.53 -26.61
N HIS A 97 8.99 25.27 -27.01
CA HIS A 97 7.77 24.76 -27.64
C HIS A 97 7.39 23.41 -27.04
N VAL A 98 6.09 23.13 -27.00
CA VAL A 98 5.58 21.83 -26.53
C VAL A 98 4.59 21.30 -27.56
N ASP A 99 4.81 20.07 -28.02
CA ASP A 99 3.88 19.39 -28.91
C ASP A 99 2.59 19.04 -28.16
N ALA A 100 1.48 19.65 -28.57
CA ALA A 100 0.15 19.43 -28.00
C ALA A 100 -0.29 17.95 -28.09
N LYS A 101 0.15 17.22 -29.12
CA LYS A 101 -0.17 15.80 -29.27
C LYS A 101 0.56 14.95 -28.24
N ALA A 102 1.83 15.28 -27.96
CA ALA A 102 2.61 14.64 -26.90
C ALA A 102 2.01 14.90 -25.52
N ILE A 103 1.60 16.15 -25.23
CA ILE A 103 0.91 16.50 -23.97
C ILE A 103 -0.40 15.69 -23.82
N SER A 104 -1.20 15.62 -24.87
CA SER A 104 -2.51 14.95 -24.82
C SER A 104 -2.38 13.44 -24.56
N ALA A 105 -1.46 12.78 -25.27
CA ALA A 105 -1.18 11.35 -25.06
C ALA A 105 -0.74 11.06 -23.62
N GLN A 106 0.17 11.87 -23.10
CA GLN A 106 0.72 11.69 -21.77
C GLN A 106 -0.31 11.97 -20.66
N THR A 107 -1.19 12.95 -20.90
CA THR A 107 -2.32 13.25 -20.01
C THR A 107 -3.29 12.08 -19.92
N ALA A 108 -3.59 11.43 -21.05
CA ALA A 108 -4.46 10.26 -21.09
C ALA A 108 -3.86 9.08 -20.30
N ASP A 109 -2.55 8.85 -20.39
CA ASP A 109 -1.89 7.78 -19.65
C ASP A 109 -1.83 8.07 -18.14
N ILE A 110 -1.59 9.33 -17.75
CA ILE A 110 -1.70 9.77 -16.35
C ILE A 110 -3.10 9.48 -15.80
N GLN A 111 -4.14 9.86 -16.54
CA GLN A 111 -5.53 9.66 -16.10
C GLN A 111 -5.86 8.19 -15.88
N LYS A 112 -5.38 7.29 -16.76
CA LYS A 112 -5.59 5.83 -16.61
C LYS A 112 -4.94 5.29 -15.34
N VAL A 113 -3.67 5.61 -15.10
CA VAL A 113 -2.94 5.12 -13.92
C VAL A 113 -3.53 5.71 -12.64
N VAL A 114 -3.86 7.01 -12.64
CA VAL A 114 -4.53 7.65 -11.50
C VAL A 114 -5.89 6.98 -11.21
N ALA A 115 -6.68 6.66 -12.24
CA ALA A 115 -7.93 5.94 -12.06
C ALA A 115 -7.71 4.52 -11.49
N ALA A 116 -6.70 3.79 -11.98
CA ALA A 116 -6.35 2.46 -11.48
C ALA A 116 -5.92 2.50 -10.00
N VAL A 117 -5.04 3.45 -9.64
CA VAL A 117 -4.61 3.67 -8.26
C VAL A 117 -5.79 4.00 -7.36
N MET A 118 -6.67 4.93 -7.78
CA MET A 118 -7.86 5.28 -7.00
C MET A 118 -8.81 4.09 -6.81
N LEU A 119 -8.99 3.26 -7.83
CA LEU A 119 -9.84 2.06 -7.75
C LEU A 119 -9.27 1.06 -6.74
N GLU A 120 -7.98 0.77 -6.80
CA GLU A 120 -7.35 -0.17 -5.88
C GLU A 120 -7.34 0.38 -4.45
N LEU A 121 -7.01 1.66 -4.24
CA LEU A 121 -7.12 2.29 -2.92
C LEU A 121 -8.54 2.23 -2.34
N ARG A 122 -9.58 2.40 -3.16
CA ARG A 122 -10.98 2.23 -2.74
C ARG A 122 -11.27 0.78 -2.36
N ARG A 123 -10.79 -0.20 -3.12
CA ARG A 123 -10.94 -1.64 -2.80
C ARG A 123 -10.26 -1.99 -1.48
N PHE A 124 -9.06 -1.47 -1.24
CA PHE A 124 -8.35 -1.62 0.03
C PHE A 124 -9.14 -1.00 1.19
N ALA A 125 -9.60 0.25 1.04
CA ALA A 125 -10.36 0.95 2.07
C ALA A 125 -11.71 0.25 2.38
N ALA A 126 -12.40 -0.27 1.37
CA ALA A 126 -13.65 -1.00 1.53
C ALA A 126 -13.47 -2.32 2.28
N ARG A 127 -12.39 -3.07 2.00
CA ARG A 127 -12.03 -4.29 2.77
C ARG A 127 -11.79 -3.98 4.24
N GLY A 128 -11.03 -2.93 4.54
CA GLY A 128 -10.84 -2.48 5.93
C GLY A 128 -12.14 -2.00 6.60
N ALA A 129 -13.02 -1.34 5.85
CA ALA A 129 -14.32 -0.87 6.38
C ALA A 129 -15.34 -1.99 6.60
N GLN A 130 -15.38 -3.01 5.73
CA GLN A 130 -16.29 -4.16 5.90
C GLN A 130 -15.92 -5.00 7.12
N ARG A 131 -14.62 -5.16 7.39
CA ARG A 131 -14.13 -5.84 8.61
C ARG A 131 -14.51 -5.10 9.90
N ARG A 132 -14.61 -3.77 9.87
CA ARG A 132 -15.08 -2.96 11.02
C ARG A 132 -16.59 -3.06 11.28
N ARG A 133 -17.40 -3.35 10.26
CA ARG A 133 -18.87 -3.43 10.37
C ARG A 133 -19.39 -4.77 10.90
N GLY A 134 -18.55 -5.80 10.97
CA GLY A 134 -18.88 -7.08 11.63
C GLY A 134 -18.80 -7.05 13.17
N ALA A 135 -18.51 -5.88 13.76
CA ALA A 135 -18.62 -5.64 15.19
C ALA A 135 -19.97 -4.96 15.50
N ALA A 136 -21.04 -5.75 15.47
CA ALA A 136 -22.35 -5.43 16.06
C ALA A 136 -23.00 -6.73 16.53
#